data_AF-A0A2R7QM39-F1
#
_entry.id   AF-A0A2R7QM39-F1
#
_cell.length_a   1.000
_cell.length_b   1.000
_cell.length_c   1.000
_cell.angle_alpha   90.00
_cell.angle_beta   90.00
_cell.angle_gamma   90.00
#
_symmetry.space_group_name_H-M   'P 1'
#
loop_
_entity.id
_entity.type
_entity.pdbx_description
1 polymer ?
#
loop_
_entity_poly.entity_id
_entity_poly.type
_entity_poly.pdbx_seq_one_letter_code
_entity_poly.pdbx_strand_id
1 'polypeptide(L)'
;MNAFLISLLLAVAPATEPAAESAPPPPAPLASLGLRTGMDYAPVRSALLQHGWTAEPHDYDGAPPIARYPEVDCGQGWQAVCSVGYRKGDNVVYLAMDPAADGHLRLLGAE
;
A
#
# COMPACT_ATOMS: atom_id res chain seq x y z
N MET A 1 42.68 -9.10 53.09
CA MET A 1 41.57 -10.03 52.79
C MET A 1 40.59 -9.33 51.87
N ASN A 2 40.71 -9.71 50.60
CA ASN A 2 39.76 -9.73 49.48
C ASN A 2 38.71 -8.63 49.29
N ALA A 3 38.85 -8.00 48.13
CA ALA A 3 37.89 -7.18 47.39
C ALA A 3 36.57 -7.93 47.11
N PHE A 4 35.45 -7.23 47.26
CA PHE A 4 34.15 -7.63 46.72
C PHE A 4 33.91 -6.89 45.41
N LEU A 5 34.15 -7.57 44.29
CA LEU A 5 33.77 -7.15 42.95
C LEU A 5 32.32 -7.61 42.70
N ILE A 6 31.38 -6.68 42.70
CA ILE A 6 29.99 -6.94 42.28
C ILE A 6 29.97 -6.83 40.75
N SER A 7 29.95 -7.99 40.08
CA SER A 7 29.77 -8.06 38.63
C SER A 7 28.30 -7.85 38.28
N LEU A 8 27.99 -6.71 37.65
CA LEU A 8 26.68 -6.38 37.12
C LEU A 8 26.55 -7.01 35.72
N LEU A 9 25.93 -8.18 35.63
CA LEU A 9 25.55 -8.80 34.36
C LEU A 9 24.37 -8.03 33.75
N LEU A 10 24.66 -7.12 32.81
CA LEU A 10 23.63 -6.58 31.92
C LEU A 10 23.13 -7.69 31.00
N ALA A 11 21.92 -8.17 31.26
CA ALA A 11 21.19 -9.01 30.32
C ALA A 11 20.89 -8.19 29.06
N VAL A 12 21.53 -8.56 27.95
CA VAL A 12 21.19 -8.06 26.62
C VAL A 12 19.84 -8.66 26.26
N ALA A 13 18.76 -7.90 26.41
CA ALA A 13 17.48 -8.26 25.82
C ALA A 13 17.63 -8.13 24.30
N PRO A 14 17.28 -9.15 23.49
CA PRO A 14 17.13 -8.94 22.06
C PRO A 14 15.99 -7.93 21.88
N ALA A 15 16.31 -6.78 21.29
CA ALA A 15 15.28 -5.88 20.79
C ALA A 15 14.49 -6.67 19.75
N THR A 16 13.24 -7.01 20.07
CA THR A 16 12.27 -7.43 19.08
C THR A 16 12.20 -6.29 18.06
N GLU A 17 12.84 -6.47 16.91
CA GLU A 17 12.61 -5.63 15.75
C GLU A 17 11.10 -5.66 15.49
N PRO A 18 10.44 -4.50 15.27
CA PRO A 18 9.05 -4.52 14.88
C PRO A 18 8.98 -5.38 13.63
N ALA A 19 8.21 -6.48 13.73
CA ALA A 19 7.90 -7.29 12.57
C ALA A 19 7.42 -6.32 11.49
N ALA A 20 8.20 -6.22 10.42
CA ALA A 20 7.67 -5.69 9.18
C ALA A 20 6.54 -6.65 8.81
N GLU A 21 5.33 -6.29 9.23
CA GLU A 21 4.08 -6.93 8.85
C GLU A 21 4.14 -7.00 7.33
N SER A 22 4.51 -8.18 6.84
CA SER A 22 4.70 -8.40 5.42
C SER A 22 3.31 -8.28 4.84
N ALA A 23 3.04 -7.15 4.18
CA ALA A 23 1.74 -6.88 3.57
C ALA A 23 1.28 -8.14 2.81
N PRO A 24 0.00 -8.55 2.93
CA PRO A 24 -0.48 -9.76 2.28
C PRO A 24 -0.06 -9.77 0.81
N PRO A 25 0.36 -10.92 0.27
CA PRO A 25 0.74 -11.00 -1.13
C PRO A 25 -0.45 -10.55 -1.97
N PRO A 26 -0.22 -9.78 -3.05
CA PRO A 26 -1.30 -9.29 -3.88
C PRO A 26 -2.08 -10.48 -4.47
N PRO A 27 -3.38 -10.33 -4.73
CA PRO A 27 -4.20 -11.39 -5.31
C PRO A 27 -3.56 -11.92 -6.59
N ALA A 28 -3.69 -13.22 -6.85
CA ALA A 28 -3.02 -13.92 -7.94
C ALA A 28 -3.06 -13.21 -9.32
N PRO A 29 -4.15 -12.52 -9.71
CA PRO A 29 -4.18 -11.75 -10.96
C PRO A 29 -3.14 -10.63 -11.02
N LEU A 30 -2.80 -10.01 -9.89
CA LEU A 30 -1.83 -8.92 -9.78
C LEU A 30 -0.40 -9.39 -9.55
N ALA A 31 -0.20 -10.55 -8.91
CA ALA A 31 1.12 -11.16 -8.75
C ALA A 31 1.82 -11.37 -10.11
N SER A 32 1.04 -11.69 -11.15
CA SER A 32 1.55 -11.85 -12.52
C SER A 32 2.04 -10.56 -13.19
N LEU A 33 1.65 -9.40 -12.66
CA LEU A 33 2.01 -8.08 -13.18
C LEU A 33 3.24 -7.47 -12.47
N GLY A 34 3.82 -8.18 -11.50
CA GLY A 34 4.97 -7.69 -10.74
C GLY A 34 4.64 -6.48 -9.85
N LEU A 35 3.37 -6.29 -9.48
CA LEU A 35 2.96 -5.21 -8.60
C LEU A 35 3.47 -5.42 -7.16
N ARG A 36 3.91 -4.34 -6.50
CA ARG A 36 4.58 -4.35 -5.21
C ARG A 36 4.21 -3.09 -4.43
N THR A 37 4.08 -3.23 -3.11
CA THR A 37 3.93 -2.12 -2.18
C THR A 37 5.05 -1.08 -2.37
N GLY A 38 4.71 0.19 -2.22
CA GLY A 38 5.58 1.34 -2.38
C GLY A 38 5.71 1.85 -3.82
N MET A 39 5.21 1.15 -4.84
CA MET A 39 5.25 1.65 -6.21
C MET A 39 4.28 2.81 -6.42
N ASP A 40 4.69 3.78 -7.24
CA ASP A 40 3.82 4.85 -7.68
C ASP A 40 2.61 4.33 -8.47
N TYR A 41 1.46 4.93 -8.28
CA TYR A 41 0.23 4.52 -8.95
C TYR A 41 0.28 4.72 -10.47
N ALA A 42 1.00 5.73 -10.97
CA ALA A 42 1.09 6.01 -12.40
C ALA A 42 1.55 4.80 -13.24
N PRO A 43 2.69 4.14 -12.93
CA PRO A 43 3.10 2.93 -13.62
C PRO A 43 2.18 1.73 -13.34
N VAL A 44 1.64 1.60 -12.12
CA VAL A 44 0.69 0.54 -11.76
C VAL A 44 -0.56 0.59 -12.64
N ARG A 45 -1.19 1.76 -12.72
CA ARG A 45 -2.32 2.07 -13.60
C ARG A 45 -2.00 1.72 -15.05
N SER A 46 -0.83 2.18 -15.53
CA SER A 46 -0.44 1.96 -16.93
C SER A 46 -0.31 0.47 -17.26
N ALA A 47 0.30 -0.32 -16.36
CA ALA A 47 0.40 -1.77 -16.52
C ALA A 47 -0.98 -2.44 -16.53
N LEU A 48 -1.87 -2.07 -15.60
CA LEU A 48 -3.23 -2.63 -15.54
C LEU A 48 -3.99 -2.38 -16.85
N LEU A 49 -4.02 -1.15 -17.32
CA LEU A 49 -4.69 -0.78 -18.57
C LEU A 49 -4.10 -1.51 -19.79
N GLN A 50 -2.76 -1.61 -19.88
CA GLN A 50 -2.08 -2.34 -20.96
C GLN A 50 -2.41 -3.83 -20.95
N HIS A 51 -2.66 -4.42 -19.78
CA HIS A 51 -3.03 -5.82 -19.62
C HIS A 51 -4.55 -6.05 -19.65
N GLY A 52 -5.34 -5.08 -20.12
CA GLY A 52 -6.77 -5.23 -20.37
C GLY A 52 -7.64 -5.16 -19.13
N TRP A 53 -7.12 -4.62 -18.02
CA TRP A 53 -7.95 -4.21 -16.90
C TRP A 53 -8.60 -2.87 -17.19
N THR A 54 -9.81 -2.67 -16.70
CA THR A 54 -10.52 -1.40 -16.76
C THR A 54 -10.72 -0.88 -15.35
N ALA A 55 -10.43 0.39 -15.10
CA ALA A 55 -10.74 1.01 -13.83
C ALA A 55 -12.26 1.01 -13.63
N GLU A 56 -12.71 0.64 -12.44
CA GLU A 56 -14.11 0.72 -12.07
C GLU A 56 -14.53 2.19 -12.07
N PRO A 57 -15.70 2.52 -12.64
CA PRO A 57 -16.24 3.85 -12.49
C PRO A 57 -16.52 4.09 -11.01
N HIS A 58 -16.13 5.27 -10.54
CA HIS A 58 -16.54 5.74 -9.23
C HIS A 58 -17.71 6.71 -9.34
N ASP A 59 -18.46 6.85 -8.24
CA ASP A 59 -19.62 7.73 -8.09
C ASP A 59 -19.37 8.82 -7.01
N TYR A 60 -18.53 9.82 -7.31
CA TYR A 60 -18.25 10.91 -6.35
C TYR A 60 -19.35 11.95 -6.52
N ASP A 61 -19.84 12.50 -5.40
CA ASP A 61 -20.62 13.74 -5.43
C ASP A 61 -19.69 14.93 -5.71
N GLY A 62 -19.42 15.21 -6.99
CA GLY A 62 -18.69 16.39 -7.44
C GLY A 62 -17.35 16.11 -8.13
N ALA A 63 -16.33 16.92 -7.82
CA ALA A 63 -15.01 16.81 -8.45
C ALA A 63 -14.20 15.66 -7.83
N PRO A 64 -13.41 14.93 -8.62
CA PRO A 64 -12.57 13.85 -8.09
C PRO A 64 -11.53 14.40 -7.11
N PRO A 65 -11.18 13.64 -6.05
CA PRO A 65 -10.14 14.04 -5.08
C PRO A 65 -8.80 14.35 -5.75
N ILE A 66 -8.49 13.63 -6.84
CA ILE A 66 -7.25 13.77 -7.60
C ILE A 66 -7.62 13.90 -9.08
N ALA A 67 -7.55 15.12 -9.62
CA ALA A 67 -8.00 15.42 -10.99
C ALA A 67 -7.33 14.56 -12.09
N ARG A 68 -6.07 14.14 -11.88
CA ARG A 68 -5.34 13.29 -12.84
C ARG A 68 -5.75 11.81 -12.78
N TYR A 69 -6.44 11.41 -11.71
CA TYR A 69 -6.92 10.05 -11.45
C TYR A 69 -8.38 10.09 -11.02
N PRO A 70 -9.30 10.38 -11.97
CA PRO A 70 -10.73 10.46 -11.69
C PRO A 70 -11.38 9.11 -11.35
N GLU A 71 -10.62 8.01 -11.32
CA GLU A 71 -11.05 6.71 -10.85
C GLU A 71 -10.67 6.44 -9.38
N VAL A 72 -9.88 7.32 -8.76
CA VAL A 72 -9.38 7.13 -7.39
C VAL A 72 -10.28 7.81 -6.37
N ASP A 73 -10.72 7.01 -5.41
CA ASP A 73 -11.32 7.45 -4.17
C ASP A 73 -10.29 7.78 -3.13
N CYS A 74 -10.57 8.78 -2.29
CA CYS A 74 -9.78 9.04 -1.10
C CYS A 74 -10.71 9.28 0.07
N GLY A 75 -10.40 8.63 1.20
CA GLY A 75 -11.02 8.97 2.47
C GLY A 75 -10.76 10.42 2.87
N GLN A 76 -11.44 10.88 3.93
CA GLN A 76 -11.27 12.21 4.49
C GLN A 76 -10.56 12.13 5.84
N GLY A 77 -9.68 13.08 6.15
CA GLY A 77 -9.02 13.20 7.46
C GLY A 77 -7.56 12.72 7.48
N TRP A 78 -7.00 12.58 8.69
CA TRP A 78 -5.59 12.21 8.89
C TRP A 78 -5.38 10.72 8.59
N GLN A 79 -4.33 10.41 7.82
CA GLN A 79 -4.01 9.05 7.33
C GLN A 79 -5.13 8.43 6.46
N ALA A 80 -5.87 9.26 5.74
CA ALA A 80 -6.83 8.77 4.76
C ALA A 80 -6.13 7.97 3.65
N VAL A 81 -6.63 6.76 3.41
CA VAL A 81 -6.18 5.91 2.30
C VAL A 81 -6.99 6.23 1.06
N CYS A 82 -6.34 6.15 -0.09
CA CYS A 82 -6.99 6.21 -1.39
C CYS A 82 -7.17 4.81 -1.98
N SER A 83 -8.23 4.58 -2.75
CA SER A 83 -8.51 3.30 -3.36
C SER A 83 -9.03 3.41 -4.77
N VAL A 84 -8.95 2.30 -5.51
CA VAL A 84 -9.50 2.17 -6.86
C VAL A 84 -9.77 0.71 -7.16
N GLY A 85 -10.93 0.43 -7.76
CA GLY A 85 -11.26 -0.89 -8.29
C GLY A 85 -10.79 -1.05 -9.73
N TYR A 86 -10.39 -2.26 -10.11
CA TYR A 86 -10.14 -2.65 -11.50
C TYR A 86 -10.84 -3.97 -11.81
N ARG A 87 -11.44 -4.08 -12.99
CA ARG A 87 -12.08 -5.31 -13.48
C ARG A 87 -11.44 -5.84 -14.76
N LYS A 88 -11.38 -7.17 -14.87
CA LYS A 88 -11.04 -7.91 -16.09
C LYS A 88 -11.81 -9.23 -16.15
N GLY A 89 -12.83 -9.27 -17.02
CA GLY A 89 -13.80 -10.37 -17.02
C GLY A 89 -14.51 -10.45 -15.66
N ASP A 90 -14.52 -11.63 -15.05
CA ASP A 90 -15.11 -11.85 -13.72
C ASP A 90 -14.15 -11.51 -12.56
N ASN A 91 -12.92 -11.10 -12.84
CA ASN A 91 -11.95 -10.72 -11.82
C ASN A 91 -12.11 -9.25 -11.46
N VAL A 92 -12.18 -8.95 -10.18
CA VAL A 92 -12.12 -7.60 -9.63
C VAL A 92 -10.98 -7.54 -8.63
N VAL A 93 -10.21 -6.46 -8.64
CA VAL A 93 -9.15 -6.19 -7.68
C VAL A 93 -9.28 -4.76 -7.18
N TYR A 94 -9.04 -4.54 -5.89
CA TYR A 94 -9.04 -3.22 -5.28
C TYR A 94 -7.63 -2.87 -4.87
N LEU A 95 -7.13 -1.73 -5.32
CA LEU A 95 -5.83 -1.22 -4.89
C LEU A 95 -6.05 -0.24 -3.74
N ALA A 96 -5.28 -0.40 -2.66
CA ALA A 96 -5.17 0.59 -1.59
C ALA A 96 -3.87 1.38 -1.78
N MET A 97 -3.92 2.69 -1.57
CA MET A 97 -2.83 3.61 -1.84
C MET A 97 -2.70 4.69 -0.76
N ASP A 98 -1.47 5.04 -0.43
CA ASP A 98 -1.15 6.16 0.45
C ASP A 98 -0.99 7.43 -0.39
N PRO A 99 -1.80 8.49 -0.13
CA PRO A 99 -1.56 9.82 -0.68
C PRO A 99 -0.39 10.46 0.06
N ALA A 100 0.78 10.38 -0.55
CA ALA A 100 1.98 10.91 0.04
C ALA A 100 2.07 12.44 -0.05
N ALA A 101 2.87 13.03 0.83
CA ALA A 101 3.04 14.48 0.95
C ALA A 101 3.60 15.16 -0.32
N ASP A 102 4.24 14.40 -1.21
CA ASP A 102 4.76 14.88 -2.50
C ASP A 102 3.70 14.87 -3.61
N GLY A 103 2.45 14.52 -3.30
CA GLY A 103 1.35 14.45 -4.26
C GLY A 103 1.35 13.18 -5.13
N HIS A 104 2.20 12.19 -4.78
CA HIS A 104 2.17 10.87 -5.39
C HIS A 104 1.26 9.93 -4.60
N LEU A 105 0.61 9.00 -5.33
CA LEU A 105 -0.10 7.88 -4.73
C LEU A 105 0.82 6.66 -4.75
N ARG A 106 1.07 6.07 -3.58
CA ARG A 106 1.93 4.89 -3.45
C ARG A 106 1.10 3.67 -3.09
N LEU A 107 1.29 2.58 -3.82
CA LEU A 107 0.55 1.34 -3.60
C LEU A 107 0.86 0.80 -2.20
N LEU A 108 -0.17 0.56 -1.40
CA LEU A 108 -0.08 -0.13 -0.11
C LEU A 108 -0.24 -1.64 -0.30
N GLY A 109 -1.18 -2.02 -1.14
CA GLY A 109 -1.50 -3.41 -1.43
C GLY A 109 -2.69 -3.51 -2.36
N ALA A 110 -3.15 -4.74 -2.56
CA ALA A 110 -4.34 -5.02 -3.33
C ALA A 110 -5.07 -6.24 -2.79
N GLU A 111 -6.38 -6.26 -2.99
CA GLU A 111 -7.31 -7.31 -2.54
C GLU A 111 -8.20 -7.81 -3.68
#